data_AF-A0ABD2KU37-F1
#
_entry.id   AF-A0ABD2KU37-F1
#
_cell.length_a   1.000
_cell.length_b   1.000
_cell.length_c   1.000
_cell.angle_alpha   90.00
_cell.angle_beta   90.00
_cell.angle_gamma   90.00
#
_symmetry.space_group_name_H-M   'P 1'
#
loop_
_entity.id
_entity.type
_entity.pdbx_description
1 polymer ?
#
loop_
_entity_poly.entity_id
_entity_poly.type
_entity_poly.pdbx_seq_one_letter_code
_entity_poly.pdbx_strand_id
1 'polypeptide(L)'
;MKRRTNATNITPPRAERSMAPAQDLEQNTLALAEQERHRTLVLLGLPESAAALPSERVQEDRKVATKILDHLDVEAEPTAVFRLGRYDPQRTTPRPPKWSCLHRHTNTWNWRLEA
;
A
#
# COMPACT_ATOMS: atom_id res chain seq x y z
N MET A 1 56.12 -3.91 -53.87
CA MET A 1 55.37 -4.95 -53.12
C MET A 1 55.69 -4.80 -51.63
N LYS A 2 54.85 -4.08 -50.88
CA LYS A 2 54.83 -3.96 -49.40
C LYS A 2 53.49 -3.32 -49.03
N ARG A 3 52.55 -4.13 -48.51
CA ARG A 3 51.28 -3.69 -47.92
C ARG A 3 51.48 -3.52 -46.41
N ARG A 4 50.74 -2.57 -45.80
CA ARG A 4 50.18 -2.52 -44.42
C ARG A 4 50.14 -1.06 -43.96
N THR A 5 49.13 -0.47 -43.32
CA THR A 5 47.74 -0.79 -42.93
C THR A 5 47.23 0.53 -42.34
N ASN A 6 46.18 1.16 -42.89
CA ASN A 6 45.57 2.33 -42.24
C ASN A 6 44.61 1.82 -41.16
N ALA A 7 44.93 2.08 -39.90
CA ALA A 7 44.07 1.76 -38.77
C ALA A 7 42.82 2.64 -38.83
N THR A 8 41.69 2.04 -39.19
CA THR A 8 40.37 2.66 -39.02
C THR A 8 40.08 2.67 -37.52
N ASN A 9 40.17 3.84 -36.87
CA ASN A 9 39.66 4.03 -35.52
C ASN A 9 38.13 3.87 -35.56
N ILE A 10 37.65 2.66 -35.27
CA ILE A 10 36.25 2.40 -35.00
C ILE A 10 36.04 2.79 -33.53
N THR A 11 35.65 4.04 -33.30
CA THR A 11 35.11 4.46 -32.02
C THR A 11 33.77 3.72 -31.84
N PRO A 12 33.59 2.89 -30.79
CA PRO A 12 32.27 2.34 -30.51
C PRO A 12 31.33 3.50 -30.21
N PRO A 13 30.07 3.48 -30.70
CA PRO A 13 29.09 4.48 -30.29
C PRO A 13 29.01 4.43 -28.77
N ARG A 14 29.40 5.54 -28.13
CA ARG A 14 29.20 5.78 -26.71
C ARG A 14 27.75 5.44 -26.43
N ALA A 15 27.51 4.38 -25.67
CA ALA A 15 26.19 4.04 -25.19
C ALA A 15 25.67 5.26 -24.44
N GLU A 16 24.82 6.05 -25.11
CA GLU A 16 23.97 7.01 -24.45
C GLU A 16 23.16 6.19 -23.47
N ARG A 17 23.49 6.32 -22.18
CA ARG A 17 22.56 5.90 -21.14
C ARG A 17 21.34 6.76 -21.38
N SER A 18 20.35 6.22 -22.08
CA SER A 18 19.04 6.84 -22.15
C SER A 18 18.58 6.99 -20.71
N MET A 19 18.63 8.21 -20.20
CA MET A 19 17.98 8.56 -18.95
C MET A 19 16.48 8.46 -19.23
N ALA A 20 15.93 7.24 -19.13
CA ALA A 20 14.50 7.08 -18.94
C ALA A 20 14.12 7.88 -17.68
N PRO A 21 13.02 8.64 -17.71
CA PRO A 21 12.86 9.79 -16.84
C PRO A 21 12.55 9.30 -15.43
N ALA A 22 13.37 9.71 -14.46
CA ALA A 22 13.07 9.53 -13.04
C ALA A 22 11.70 10.11 -12.65
N GLN A 23 11.18 11.06 -13.44
CA GLN A 23 9.89 11.71 -13.24
C GLN A 23 8.70 10.76 -13.40
N ASP A 24 8.75 9.79 -14.31
CA ASP A 24 7.62 8.89 -14.55
C ASP A 24 7.45 7.88 -13.40
N LEU A 25 8.56 7.45 -12.77
CA LEU A 25 8.51 6.53 -11.64
C LEU A 25 7.94 7.21 -10.39
N GLU A 26 8.33 8.45 -10.12
CA GLU A 26 7.83 9.23 -8.99
C GLU A 26 6.33 9.49 -9.13
N GLN A 27 5.88 9.93 -10.32
CA GLN A 27 4.47 10.15 -10.59
C GLN A 27 3.64 8.87 -10.45
N ASN A 28 4.16 7.73 -10.93
CA ASN A 28 3.49 6.44 -10.78
C ASN A 28 3.41 6.01 -9.31
N THR A 29 4.45 6.26 -8.52
CA THR A 29 4.47 5.93 -7.09
C THR A 29 3.43 6.74 -6.30
N LEU A 30 3.29 8.04 -6.63
CA LEU A 30 2.27 8.91 -6.03
C LEU A 30 0.85 8.45 -6.39
N ALA A 31 0.61 8.12 -7.66
CA ALA A 31 -0.68 7.62 -8.11
C ALA A 31 -1.09 6.31 -7.40
N LEU A 32 -0.13 5.38 -7.22
CA LEU A 32 -0.36 4.15 -6.45
C LEU A 32 -0.66 4.45 -4.98
N ALA A 33 0.07 5.38 -4.36
CA ALA A 33 -0.17 5.77 -2.97
C ALA A 33 -1.54 6.44 -2.77
N GLU A 34 -2.02 7.22 -3.74
CA GLU A 34 -3.38 7.80 -3.74
C GLU A 34 -4.45 6.72 -3.83
N GLN A 35 -4.29 5.77 -4.75
CA GLN A 35 -5.22 4.65 -4.89
C GLN A 35 -5.28 3.81 -3.61
N GLU A 36 -4.14 3.57 -2.97
CA GLU A 36 -4.09 2.87 -1.67
C GLU A 36 -4.83 3.64 -0.57
N ARG A 37 -4.73 4.97 -0.54
CA ARG A 37 -5.46 5.81 0.43
C ARG A 37 -6.96 5.70 0.26
N HIS A 38 -7.47 5.70 -0.98
CA HIS A 38 -8.92 5.65 -1.25
C HIS A 38 -9.59 4.34 -0.84
N ARG A 39 -8.81 3.25 -0.74
CA ARG A 39 -9.29 1.92 -0.31
C ARG A 39 -8.91 1.56 1.11
N THR A 40 -8.30 2.50 1.84
CA THR A 40 -7.82 2.31 3.19
C THR A 40 -8.72 3.02 4.18
N LEU A 41 -9.10 2.34 5.26
CA LEU A 41 -9.72 2.93 6.44
C LEU A 41 -8.72 2.91 7.60
N VAL A 42 -8.66 4.00 8.36
CA VAL A 42 -7.92 4.08 9.62
C VAL A 42 -8.94 4.32 10.72
N LEU A 43 -9.04 3.38 11.66
CA LEU A 43 -9.98 3.50 12.76
C LEU A 43 -9.27 3.90 14.04
N LEU A 44 -9.93 4.73 14.83
CA LEU A 44 -9.42 5.21 16.11
C LEU A 44 -10.25 4.58 17.24
N GLY A 45 -9.63 4.38 18.41
CA GLY A 45 -10.34 3.97 19.62
C GLY A 45 -10.73 2.48 19.71
N LEU A 46 -10.37 1.65 18.74
CA LEU A 46 -10.64 0.21 18.83
C LEU A 46 -9.75 -0.43 19.92
N PRO A 47 -10.32 -1.19 20.87
CA PRO A 47 -9.54 -1.87 21.91
C PRO A 47 -8.53 -2.83 21.27
N GLU A 48 -7.33 -2.92 21.85
CA GLU A 48 -6.34 -3.91 21.43
C GLU A 48 -6.68 -5.28 21.99
N SER A 49 -6.46 -6.31 21.18
CA SER A 49 -6.58 -7.70 21.62
C SER A 49 -5.56 -8.02 22.73
N ALA A 50 -6.02 -8.69 23.78
CA ALA A 50 -5.18 -9.23 24.85
C ALA A 50 -4.63 -10.63 24.54
N ALA A 51 -4.87 -11.17 23.34
CA ALA A 51 -4.40 -12.51 22.97
C ALA A 51 -2.87 -12.60 23.02
N ALA A 52 -2.36 -13.73 23.49
CA ALA A 52 -0.93 -13.92 23.70
C ALA A 52 -0.15 -13.94 22.37
N LEU A 53 -0.72 -14.56 21.33
CA LEU A 53 -0.04 -14.71 20.05
C LEU A 53 -0.36 -13.56 19.09
N PRO A 54 0.64 -13.03 18.36
CA PRO A 54 0.40 -12.00 17.33
C PRO A 54 -0.61 -12.42 16.25
N SER A 55 -0.61 -13.69 15.87
CA SER A 55 -1.54 -14.25 14.88
C SER A 55 -3.00 -14.16 15.35
N GLU A 56 -3.25 -14.47 16.63
CA GLU A 56 -4.57 -14.38 17.25
C GLU A 56 -5.05 -12.93 17.32
N ARG A 57 -4.16 -12.00 17.71
CA ARG A 57 -4.48 -10.56 17.74
C ARG A 57 -4.87 -10.02 16.36
N VAL A 58 -4.16 -10.41 15.31
CA VAL A 58 -4.49 -10.02 13.92
C VAL A 58 -5.83 -10.63 13.47
N GLN A 59 -6.11 -11.88 13.84
CA GLN A 59 -7.41 -12.51 13.53
C GLN A 59 -8.56 -11.82 14.25
N GLU A 60 -8.39 -11.41 15.50
CA GLU A 60 -9.39 -10.63 16.24
C GLU A 60 -9.62 -9.26 15.58
N ASP A 61 -8.56 -8.55 15.22
CA ASP A 61 -8.68 -7.28 14.50
C ASP A 61 -9.43 -7.45 13.17
N ARG A 62 -9.19 -8.54 12.44
CA ARG A 62 -9.93 -8.85 11.20
C ARG A 62 -11.40 -9.14 11.45
N LYS A 63 -11.74 -9.87 12.53
CA LYS A 63 -13.15 -10.13 12.91
C LYS A 63 -13.88 -8.83 13.26
N VAL A 64 -13.21 -7.93 13.98
CA VAL A 64 -13.76 -6.60 14.29
C VAL A 64 -13.95 -5.80 13.00
N ALA A 65 -13.03 -5.92 12.04
CA ALA A 65 -13.17 -5.30 10.73
C ALA A 65 -14.40 -5.73 9.96
N THR A 66 -14.59 -7.04 9.83
CA THR A 66 -15.77 -7.58 9.18
C THR A 66 -17.05 -7.12 9.86
N LYS A 67 -17.13 -7.18 11.21
CA LYS A 67 -18.32 -6.71 11.95
C LYS A 67 -18.66 -5.25 11.71
N ILE A 68 -17.66 -4.37 11.58
CA ILE A 68 -17.89 -2.95 11.30
C ILE A 68 -18.39 -2.76 9.87
N LEU A 69 -17.79 -3.46 8.89
CA LEU A 69 -18.25 -3.41 7.51
C LEU A 69 -19.69 -3.93 7.37
N ASP A 70 -20.02 -5.04 8.03
CA ASP A 70 -21.38 -5.60 8.08
C ASP A 70 -22.36 -4.61 8.72
N HIS A 71 -21.97 -3.93 9.82
CA HIS A 71 -22.81 -2.93 10.48
C HIS A 71 -23.06 -1.70 9.60
N LEU A 72 -22.11 -1.34 8.74
CA LEU A 72 -22.21 -0.24 7.80
C LEU A 72 -22.88 -0.65 6.47
N ASP A 73 -23.31 -1.90 6.33
CA ASP A 73 -23.88 -2.47 5.10
C ASP A 73 -22.93 -2.31 3.88
N VAL A 74 -21.63 -2.45 4.13
CA VAL A 74 -20.59 -2.36 3.10
C VAL A 74 -20.18 -3.76 2.67
N GLU A 75 -20.52 -4.13 1.44
CA GLU A 75 -20.12 -5.39 0.81
C GLU A 75 -18.63 -5.39 0.41
N ALA A 76 -17.73 -5.45 1.39
CA ALA A 76 -16.30 -5.49 1.16
C ALA A 76 -15.59 -6.53 2.02
N GLU A 77 -14.52 -7.13 1.47
CA GLU A 77 -13.63 -7.98 2.25
C GLU A 77 -12.33 -7.24 2.60
N PRO A 78 -11.96 -7.15 3.89
CA PRO A 78 -10.69 -6.57 4.30
C PRO A 78 -9.55 -7.51 3.89
N THR A 79 -8.64 -7.01 3.05
CA THR A 79 -7.50 -7.75 2.51
C THR A 79 -6.26 -7.65 3.37
N ALA A 80 -6.04 -6.51 4.04
CA ALA A 80 -5.00 -6.35 5.04
C ALA A 80 -5.56 -5.63 6.25
N VAL A 81 -5.22 -6.14 7.44
CA VAL A 81 -5.59 -5.56 8.72
C VAL A 81 -4.35 -5.55 9.60
N PHE A 82 -3.92 -4.37 10.03
CA PHE A 82 -2.78 -4.23 10.92
C PHE A 82 -2.88 -2.95 11.74
N ARG A 83 -2.26 -2.93 12.92
CA ARG A 83 -2.19 -1.76 13.79
C ARG A 83 -1.03 -0.87 13.37
N LEU A 84 -1.26 0.44 13.30
CA LEU A 84 -0.20 1.41 13.04
C LEU A 84 0.72 1.56 14.26
N GLY A 85 2.03 1.66 14.02
CA GLY A 85 3.04 1.79 15.07
C GLY A 85 3.46 0.45 15.71
N ARG A 86 4.54 0.50 16.49
CA ARG A 86 5.05 -0.67 17.22
C ARG A 86 4.16 -0.97 18.43
N TYR A 87 3.95 -2.25 18.70
CA TYR A 87 3.27 -2.67 19.93
C TYR A 87 4.12 -2.24 21.12
N ASP A 88 3.50 -1.52 22.05
CA ASP A 88 4.11 -1.06 23.29
C ASP A 88 3.15 -1.41 24.45
N PRO A 89 3.51 -2.37 25.31
CA PRO A 89 2.66 -2.77 26.42
C PRO A 89 2.53 -1.69 27.51
N GLN A 90 3.38 -0.67 27.51
CA GLN A 90 3.31 0.46 28.46
C GLN A 90 2.42 1.60 27.96
N ARG A 91 1.94 1.52 26.71
CA ARG A 91 1.09 2.55 26.10
C ARG A 91 -0.35 2.44 26.63
N THR A 92 -0.87 3.54 27.18
CA THR A 92 -2.23 3.63 27.72
C THR A 92 -3.31 3.82 26.66
N THR A 93 -2.95 4.22 25.44
CA THR A 93 -3.89 4.41 24.32
C THR A 93 -3.78 3.26 23.33
N PRO A 94 -4.90 2.75 22.80
CA PRO A 94 -4.87 1.71 21.77
C PRO A 94 -4.32 2.26 20.44
N ARG A 95 -3.62 1.41 19.69
CA ARG A 95 -3.11 1.77 18.35
C ARG A 95 -4.23 1.73 17.32
N PRO A 96 -4.27 2.67 16.38
CA PRO A 96 -5.29 2.67 15.35
C PRO A 96 -5.03 1.56 14.33
N PRO A 97 -6.00 0.68 14.03
CA PRO A 97 -5.85 -0.26 12.94
C PRO A 97 -6.05 0.45 11.59
N LYS A 98 -5.23 0.05 10.63
CA LYS A 98 -5.34 0.35 9.21
C LYS A 98 -5.89 -0.89 8.51
N TRP A 99 -6.97 -0.71 7.77
CA TRP A 99 -7.61 -1.74 6.95
C TRP A 99 -7.53 -1.36 5.49
N SER A 100 -7.17 -2.29 4.62
CA SER A 100 -7.35 -2.14 3.18
C SER A 100 -8.42 -3.11 2.71
N CYS A 101 -9.32 -2.66 1.85
CA CYS A 101 -10.28 -3.55 1.18
C CYS A 101 -9.90 -3.72 -0.29
N LEU A 102 -10.09 -4.92 -0.84
CA LEU A 102 -10.07 -5.13 -2.29
C LEU A 102 -11.53 -5.08 -2.76
N HIS A 103 -11.82 -4.16 -3.68
CA HIS A 103 -13.15 -4.06 -4.29
C HIS A 103 -13.51 -5.39 -4.97
N ARG A 104 -14.52 -6.08 -4.46
CA ARG A 104 -15.16 -7.20 -5.15
C ARG A 104 -16.35 -6.59 -5.90
N HIS A 105 -16.12 -6.18 -7.15
CA HIS A 105 -17.10 -5.71 -8.14
C HIS A 105 -18.55 -5.47 -7.64
N THR A 106 -18.83 -4.30 -7.06
CA THR A 106 -20.10 -3.56 -7.26
C THR A 106 -19.79 -2.06 -7.29
N ASN A 107 -20.36 -1.40 -8.28
CA ASN A 107 -20.09 -0.01 -8.64
C ASN A 107 -20.63 0.97 -7.59
N THR A 108 -19.96 2.12 -7.50
CA THR A 108 -20.37 3.42 -6.91
C THR A 108 -20.57 3.51 -5.40
N TRP A 109 -19.53 3.98 -4.70
CA TRP A 109 -19.67 4.57 -3.36
C TRP A 109 -19.12 6.00 -3.37
N ASN A 110 -20.04 6.95 -3.51
CA ASN A 110 -19.77 8.39 -3.39
C ASN A 110 -20.03 8.75 -1.92
N TRP A 111 -18.99 8.72 -1.07
CA TRP A 111 -19.12 9.13 0.33
C TRP A 111 -19.17 10.66 0.42
N ARG A 112 -20.30 11.26 0.04
CA ARG A 112 -20.59 12.63 0.48
C ARG A 112 -21.13 12.53 1.89
N LEU A 113 -20.32 12.92 2.87
CA LEU A 113 -20.78 13.20 4.23
C LEU A 113 -21.78 14.36 4.16
N GLU A 114 -23.07 14.05 4.13
CA GLU A 114 -24.13 14.97 4.52
C GLU A 114 -24.59 14.60 5.93
N ALA A 115 -24.07 15.35 6.91
CA ALA A 115 -24.68 15.80 8.17
C ALA A 115 -23.58 16.09 9.20
#